data_AF-A0AA35RKN7-F1
#
_entry.id   AF-A0AA35RKN7-F1
#
_cell.length_a   1.000
_cell.length_b   1.000
_cell.length_c   1.000
_cell.angle_alpha   90.00
_cell.angle_beta   90.00
_cell.angle_gamma   90.00
#
_symmetry.space_group_name_H-M   'P 1'
#
loop_
_entity.id
_entity.type
_entity.pdbx_description
1 polymer ?
#
loop_
_entity_poly.entity_id
_entity_poly.type
_entity_poly.pdbx_seq_one_letter_code
_entity_poly.pdbx_strand_id
1 'polypeptide(L)'
;MLSGAETVSEIQTKVRSDRGLLGGFGYQRCADASVIQQTLDASTEATVASLESALAEVRLKQGQGRQVSLGAEDEIGVDIDLSSLPIGKHAEGSEKGYVAKKPNTYTRQLARCVCGDTQEIFTQALYPGKTNSDAVFKPMLGKLETVLTLDSVEKRSRVRLRFDAGFGTDANINYALWRGYRLIGKMYNSRRIQK
;
A
#
# COMPACT_ATOMS: atom_id res chain seq x y z
N MET A 1 1.28 7.28 -12.44
CA MET A 1 0.40 6.36 -13.18
C MET A 1 0.79 6.48 -14.64
N LEU A 2 1.26 5.40 -15.31
CA LEU A 2 1.35 5.42 -16.77
C LEU A 2 -0.08 5.66 -17.28
N SER A 3 -0.35 6.84 -17.82
CA SER A 3 -1.71 7.26 -18.15
C SER A 3 -2.26 6.38 -19.29
N GLY A 4 -3.26 5.56 -18.98
CA GLY A 4 -4.14 4.91 -19.97
C GLY A 4 -3.66 3.60 -20.60
N ALA A 5 -2.46 3.09 -20.26
CA ALA A 5 -2.02 1.76 -20.69
C ALA A 5 -2.47 0.68 -19.68
N GLU A 6 -3.23 -0.31 -20.17
CA GLU A 6 -3.72 -1.46 -19.39
C GLU A 6 -2.75 -2.64 -19.46
N THR A 7 -1.91 -2.70 -20.50
CA THR A 7 -0.87 -3.73 -20.68
C THR A 7 0.48 -3.10 -21.02
N VAL A 8 1.57 -3.85 -20.81
CA VAL A 8 2.93 -3.41 -21.16
C VAL A 8 3.06 -3.16 -22.67
N SER A 9 2.38 -3.95 -23.51
CA SER A 9 2.41 -3.78 -24.97
C SER A 9 1.79 -2.48 -25.45
N GLU A 10 0.84 -1.91 -24.70
CA GLU A 10 0.19 -0.64 -25.06
C GLU A 10 1.08 0.59 -24.85
N ILE A 11 2.22 0.45 -24.15
CA ILE A 11 3.13 1.58 -23.90
C ILE A 11 3.61 2.20 -25.21
N GLN A 12 3.91 1.39 -26.22
CA GLN A 12 4.38 1.87 -27.51
C GLN A 12 3.33 2.65 -28.30
N THR A 13 2.05 2.39 -28.07
CA THR A 13 0.94 3.02 -28.80
C THR A 13 0.30 4.18 -28.03
N LYS A 14 0.31 4.13 -26.69
CA LYS A 14 -0.37 5.10 -25.83
C LYS A 14 0.57 6.11 -25.17
N VAL A 15 1.85 5.81 -25.00
CA VAL A 15 2.81 6.71 -24.34
C VAL A 15 3.65 7.42 -25.39
N ARG A 16 3.54 8.75 -25.45
CA ARG A 16 4.43 9.57 -26.27
C ARG A 16 5.67 9.96 -25.47
N SER A 17 6.84 9.79 -26.08
CA SER A 17 8.11 10.19 -25.49
C SER A 17 8.33 11.70 -25.61
N ASP A 18 8.73 12.33 -24.51
CA ASP A 18 9.21 13.71 -24.51
C ASP A 18 10.74 13.70 -24.68
N ARG A 19 11.22 14.19 -25.83
CA ARG A 19 12.65 14.21 -26.14
C ARG A 19 13.44 15.18 -25.25
N GLY A 20 12.85 16.28 -24.83
CA GLY A 20 13.49 17.24 -23.93
C GLY A 20 13.69 16.63 -22.55
N LEU A 21 12.65 15.95 -22.05
CA LEU A 21 12.72 15.23 -20.78
C LEU A 21 13.74 14.09 -20.83
N LEU A 22 13.72 13.28 -21.90
CA LEU A 22 14.69 12.20 -22.10
C LEU A 22 16.13 12.74 -22.12
N GLY A 23 16.39 13.81 -22.87
CA GLY A 23 17.69 14.46 -22.91
C GLY A 23 18.14 15.00 -21.55
N GLY A 24 17.22 15.60 -20.78
CA GLY A 24 17.49 16.09 -19.43
C GLY A 24 17.91 15.00 -18.43
N PHE A 25 17.44 13.76 -18.63
CA PHE A 25 17.84 12.59 -17.84
C PHE A 25 18.98 11.78 -18.49
N GLY A 26 19.58 12.25 -19.58
CA GLY A 26 20.68 11.55 -20.27
C GLY A 26 20.24 10.33 -21.09
N TYR A 27 18.95 10.20 -21.38
CA TYR A 27 18.41 9.11 -22.18
C TYR A 27 18.25 9.51 -23.66
N GLN A 28 18.61 8.61 -24.56
CA GLN A 28 18.39 8.78 -26.00
C GLN A 28 17.00 8.32 -26.46
N ARG A 29 16.38 7.39 -25.72
CA ARG A 29 15.07 6.81 -26.02
C ARG A 29 14.40 6.28 -24.75
N CYS A 30 13.07 6.17 -24.76
CA CYS A 30 12.34 5.41 -23.76
C CYS A 30 12.60 3.91 -23.93
N ALA A 31 12.47 3.16 -22.83
CA ALA A 31 12.37 1.70 -22.90
C ALA A 31 11.12 1.31 -23.70
N ASP A 32 11.25 0.29 -24.54
CA ASP A 32 10.11 -0.32 -25.23
C ASP A 32 9.45 -1.40 -24.35
N ALA A 33 8.35 -1.96 -24.82
CA ALA A 33 7.60 -2.97 -24.09
C ALA A 33 8.42 -4.22 -23.76
N SER A 34 9.35 -4.63 -24.63
CA SER A 34 10.16 -5.83 -24.40
C SER A 34 11.22 -5.60 -23.34
N VAL A 35 11.88 -4.43 -23.33
CA VAL A 35 12.84 -4.06 -22.27
C VAL A 35 12.14 -3.96 -20.91
N ILE A 36 10.93 -3.38 -20.87
CA ILE A 36 10.13 -3.31 -19.64
C ILE A 36 9.79 -4.72 -19.16
N GLN A 37 9.31 -5.60 -20.05
CA GLN A 37 8.96 -6.97 -19.69
C GLN A 37 10.18 -7.75 -19.17
N GLN A 38 11.33 -7.66 -19.85
CA GLN A 38 12.58 -8.29 -19.40
C GLN A 38 13.01 -7.81 -18.02
N THR A 39 12.83 -6.51 -17.73
CA THR A 39 13.12 -5.94 -16.41
C THR A 39 12.20 -6.52 -15.34
N LEU A 40 10.90 -6.65 -15.64
CA LEU A 40 9.92 -7.23 -14.73
C LEU A 40 10.19 -8.73 -14.49
N ASP A 41 10.50 -9.49 -15.55
CA ASP A 41 10.78 -10.93 -15.47
C ASP A 41 12.08 -11.23 -14.72
N ALA A 42 13.07 -10.33 -14.78
CA ALA A 42 14.34 -10.44 -14.05
C ALA A 42 14.25 -9.93 -12.60
N SER A 43 13.12 -9.35 -12.20
CA SER A 43 12.95 -8.82 -10.85
C SER A 43 12.86 -9.97 -9.84
N THR A 44 13.65 -9.85 -8.77
CA THR A 44 13.68 -10.77 -7.64
C THR A 44 13.14 -10.10 -6.38
N GLU A 45 12.86 -10.87 -5.34
CA GLU A 45 12.49 -10.34 -4.02
C GLU A 45 13.49 -9.29 -3.51
N ALA A 46 14.80 -9.50 -3.73
CA ALA A 46 15.85 -8.56 -3.34
C ALA A 46 15.76 -7.23 -4.11
N THR A 47 15.47 -7.26 -5.41
CA THR A 47 15.27 -6.05 -6.20
C THR A 47 14.00 -5.30 -5.77
N VAL A 48 12.93 -6.02 -5.44
CA VAL A 48 11.69 -5.43 -4.92
C VAL A 48 11.94 -4.76 -3.57
N ALA A 49 12.63 -5.43 -2.64
CA ALA A 49 12.99 -4.85 -1.35
C ALA A 49 13.88 -3.59 -1.48
N SER A 50 14.80 -3.60 -2.45
CA SER A 50 15.63 -2.43 -2.75
C SER A 50 14.80 -1.26 -3.28
N LEU A 51 13.82 -1.54 -4.16
CA LEU A 51 12.89 -0.52 -4.66
C LEU A 51 11.99 0.03 -3.55
N GLU A 52 11.45 -0.82 -2.67
CA GLU A 52 10.67 -0.39 -1.50
C GLU A 52 11.51 0.55 -0.59
N SER A 53 12.78 0.22 -0.39
CA SER A 53 13.71 1.04 0.41
C SER A 53 14.00 2.39 -0.23
N ALA A 54 14.26 2.42 -1.55
CA ALA A 54 14.47 3.66 -2.30
C ALA A 54 13.23 4.56 -2.28
N LEU A 55 12.03 3.98 -2.42
CA LEU A 55 10.77 4.73 -2.30
C LEU A 55 10.58 5.31 -0.91
N ALA A 56 10.92 4.57 0.15
CA ALA A 56 10.87 5.07 1.52
C ALA A 56 11.85 6.25 1.73
N GLU A 57 13.04 6.19 1.15
CA GLU A 57 14.02 7.28 1.21
C GLU A 57 13.54 8.54 0.47
N VAL A 58 13.02 8.38 -0.75
CA VAL A 58 12.43 9.50 -1.52
C VAL A 58 11.30 10.15 -0.74
N ARG A 59 10.43 9.32 -0.14
CA ARG A 59 9.33 9.78 0.72
C ARG A 59 9.85 10.56 1.93
N LEU A 60 10.90 10.09 2.61
CA LEU A 60 11.46 10.81 3.75
C LEU A 60 12.03 12.19 3.33
N LYS A 61 12.60 12.30 2.13
CA LYS A 61 13.20 13.55 1.64
C LYS A 61 12.19 14.53 1.05
N GLN A 62 11.15 14.04 0.37
CA GLN A 62 10.26 14.83 -0.48
C GLN A 62 8.77 14.67 -0.14
N GLY A 63 8.44 13.78 0.78
CA GLY A 63 7.06 13.48 1.16
C GLY A 63 6.38 14.66 1.83
N GLN A 64 5.09 14.77 1.57
CA GLN A 64 4.19 15.71 2.26
C GLN A 64 3.53 15.07 3.48
N GLY A 65 3.58 13.74 3.58
CA GLY A 65 3.16 12.96 4.73
C GLY A 65 4.00 13.34 5.95
N ARG A 66 3.31 13.71 7.04
CA ARG A 66 3.93 14.13 8.29
C ARG A 66 4.95 13.08 8.77
N GLN A 67 6.10 13.52 9.26
CA GLN A 67 7.05 12.66 9.96
C GLN A 67 6.68 12.60 11.44
N VAL A 68 6.82 11.44 12.07
CA VAL A 68 6.67 11.32 13.53
C VAL A 68 7.98 11.76 14.19
N SER A 69 8.03 13.00 14.67
CA SER A 69 9.15 13.51 15.47
C SER A 69 8.82 13.52 16.96
N LEU A 70 9.81 13.19 17.80
CA LEU A 70 9.69 13.33 19.26
C LEU A 70 9.52 14.81 19.62
N GLY A 71 8.50 15.15 20.41
CA GLY A 71 8.21 16.51 20.87
C GLY A 71 7.29 17.34 19.96
N ALA A 72 6.84 16.81 18.82
CA ALA A 72 5.78 17.45 18.05
C ALA A 72 4.40 17.19 18.68
N GLU A 73 3.57 18.24 18.73
CA GLU A 73 2.18 18.16 19.20
C GLU A 73 1.27 17.41 18.20
N ASP A 74 1.67 17.35 16.93
CA ASP A 74 0.84 16.86 15.84
C ASP A 74 0.66 15.34 15.85
N GLU A 75 -0.61 14.91 15.86
CA GLU A 75 -0.99 13.53 15.57
C GLU A 75 -1.01 13.27 14.05
N ILE A 76 -0.74 12.03 13.67
CA ILE A 76 -0.84 11.56 12.28
C ILE A 76 -2.01 10.61 12.15
N GLY A 77 -2.97 10.95 11.28
CA GLY A 77 -4.00 10.02 10.83
C GLY A 77 -3.46 9.04 9.80
N VAL A 78 -3.67 7.75 10.01
CA VAL A 78 -3.32 6.71 9.04
C VAL A 78 -4.55 5.87 8.72
N ASP A 79 -4.95 5.82 7.45
CA ASP A 79 -5.97 4.89 6.99
C ASP A 79 -5.32 3.59 6.53
N ILE A 80 -5.85 2.45 6.98
CA ILE A 80 -5.53 1.15 6.41
C ILE A 80 -6.74 0.63 5.64
N ASP A 81 -6.51 0.28 4.37
CA ASP A 81 -7.53 -0.24 3.47
C ASP A 81 -7.04 -1.46 2.69
N LEU A 82 -7.97 -2.34 2.33
CA LEU A 82 -7.74 -3.49 1.46
C LEU A 82 -8.63 -3.36 0.22
N SER A 83 -8.00 -3.15 -0.92
CA SER A 83 -8.68 -2.94 -2.19
C SER A 83 -8.40 -4.08 -3.17
N SER A 84 -9.44 -4.61 -3.80
CA SER A 84 -9.30 -5.61 -4.85
C SER A 84 -8.70 -5.03 -6.14
N LEU A 85 -7.70 -5.69 -6.70
CA LEU A 85 -7.11 -5.41 -8.00
C LEU A 85 -7.40 -6.54 -9.01
N PRO A 86 -8.43 -6.39 -9.86
CA PRO A 86 -8.72 -7.36 -10.91
C PRO A 86 -7.49 -7.61 -11.78
N ILE A 87 -7.18 -8.89 -12.01
CA ILE A 87 -5.99 -9.31 -12.73
C ILE A 87 -6.26 -10.59 -13.52
N GLY A 88 -5.39 -10.89 -14.48
CA GLY A 88 -5.47 -12.12 -15.27
C GLY A 88 -5.42 -13.38 -14.40
N LYS A 89 -6.14 -14.43 -14.82
CA LYS A 89 -6.21 -15.73 -14.14
C LYS A 89 -4.84 -16.39 -13.90
N HIS A 90 -3.88 -16.13 -14.78
CA HIS A 90 -2.55 -16.76 -14.76
C HIS A 90 -1.48 -15.91 -14.07
N ALA A 91 -1.83 -14.74 -13.54
CA ALA A 91 -0.87 -13.93 -12.80
C ALA A 91 -0.57 -14.57 -11.43
N GLU A 92 0.66 -14.36 -10.95
CA GLU A 92 1.09 -14.85 -9.64
C GLU A 92 0.20 -14.28 -8.52
N GLY A 93 -0.26 -15.15 -7.61
CA GLY A 93 -1.16 -14.78 -6.52
C GLY A 93 -2.59 -14.44 -6.96
N SER A 94 -2.93 -14.63 -8.24
CA SER A 94 -4.28 -14.39 -8.77
C SER A 94 -5.23 -15.49 -8.32
N GLU A 95 -6.22 -15.11 -7.53
CA GLU A 95 -7.26 -16.01 -7.06
C GLU A 95 -8.63 -15.36 -7.21
N LYS A 96 -9.69 -16.17 -7.27
CA LYS A 96 -11.05 -15.64 -7.19
C LYS A 96 -11.28 -15.05 -5.81
N GLY A 97 -11.55 -13.75 -5.77
CA GLY A 97 -11.71 -12.99 -4.54
C GLY A 97 -12.93 -12.09 -4.57
N TYR A 98 -13.16 -11.39 -3.47
CA TYR A 98 -14.18 -10.36 -3.43
C TYR A 98 -13.76 -9.18 -4.29
N VAL A 99 -14.59 -8.86 -5.29
CA VAL A 99 -14.53 -7.63 -6.08
C VAL A 99 -15.93 -7.05 -6.08
N ALA A 100 -16.07 -5.81 -5.61
CA ALA A 100 -17.37 -5.15 -5.49
C ALA A 100 -18.10 -5.19 -6.84
N LYS A 101 -19.35 -5.68 -6.83
CA LYS A 101 -20.25 -5.79 -8.00
C LYS A 101 -19.75 -6.72 -9.13
N LYS A 102 -18.66 -7.47 -8.94
CA LYS A 102 -18.11 -8.39 -9.96
C LYS A 102 -17.75 -9.76 -9.35
N PRO A 103 -18.74 -10.65 -9.13
CA PRO A 103 -18.49 -11.96 -8.56
C PRO A 103 -17.59 -12.81 -9.45
N ASN A 104 -16.89 -13.79 -8.87
CA ASN A 104 -16.00 -14.73 -9.57
C ASN A 104 -14.83 -14.10 -10.35
N THR A 105 -14.45 -12.87 -10.01
CA THR A 105 -13.33 -12.16 -10.64
C THR A 105 -12.00 -12.63 -10.06
N TYR A 106 -11.04 -12.93 -10.94
CA TYR A 106 -9.66 -13.13 -10.56
C TYR A 106 -9.03 -11.81 -10.15
N THR A 107 -8.43 -11.77 -8.97
CA THR A 107 -7.93 -10.54 -8.35
C THR A 107 -6.68 -10.83 -7.54
N ARG A 108 -5.90 -9.79 -7.26
CA ARG A 108 -5.07 -9.70 -6.06
C ARG A 108 -5.70 -8.73 -5.08
N GLN A 109 -5.27 -8.75 -3.84
CA GLN A 109 -5.69 -7.76 -2.84
C GLN A 109 -4.53 -6.82 -2.57
N LEU A 110 -4.77 -5.51 -2.68
CA LEU A 110 -3.80 -4.47 -2.40
C LEU A 110 -4.12 -3.83 -1.06
N ALA A 111 -3.25 -4.08 -0.08
CA ALA A 111 -3.33 -3.38 1.20
C ALA A 111 -2.52 -2.09 1.13
N ARG A 112 -3.04 -1.01 1.68
CA ARG A 112 -2.32 0.28 1.79
C ARG A 112 -2.47 0.86 3.18
N CYS A 113 -1.40 1.49 3.67
CA CYS A 113 -1.45 2.45 4.76
C CYS A 113 -1.20 3.83 4.17
N VAL A 114 -2.16 4.73 4.31
CA VAL A 114 -2.11 6.08 3.71
C VAL A 114 -2.26 7.16 4.77
N CYS A 115 -1.64 8.31 4.53
CA CYS A 115 -1.82 9.49 5.35
C CYS A 115 -3.24 10.03 5.19
N GLY A 116 -3.96 10.18 6.29
CA GLY A 116 -5.36 10.61 6.26
C GLY A 116 -5.57 11.99 5.64
N ASP A 117 -4.61 12.90 5.81
CA ASP A 117 -4.76 14.30 5.39
C ASP A 117 -4.23 14.55 3.98
N THR A 118 -3.07 13.98 3.64
CA THR A 118 -2.41 14.20 2.34
C THR A 118 -2.68 13.12 1.31
N GLN A 119 -3.28 11.99 1.73
CA GLN A 119 -3.47 10.78 0.92
C GLN A 119 -2.15 10.18 0.39
N GLU A 120 -1.01 10.58 0.96
CA GLU A 120 0.28 9.97 0.66
C GLU A 120 0.30 8.51 1.11
N ILE A 121 0.77 7.62 0.25
CA ILE A 121 0.93 6.20 0.59
C ILE A 121 2.21 6.05 1.41
N PHE A 122 2.09 5.65 2.67
CA PHE A 122 3.24 5.31 3.50
C PHE A 122 3.80 3.95 3.11
N THR A 123 2.94 2.95 3.00
CA THR A 123 3.35 1.60 2.58
C THR A 123 2.20 0.87 1.93
N GLN A 124 2.53 -0.13 1.11
CA GLN A 124 1.57 -0.99 0.45
C GLN A 124 2.13 -2.40 0.26
N ALA A 125 1.25 -3.38 0.12
CA ALA A 125 1.63 -4.76 -0.17
C ALA A 125 0.53 -5.49 -0.95
N LEU A 126 0.95 -6.43 -1.79
CA LEU A 126 0.05 -7.28 -2.57
C LEU A 126 -0.12 -8.64 -1.90
N TYR A 127 -1.36 -9.07 -1.79
CA TYR A 127 -1.78 -10.35 -1.23
C TYR A 127 -2.55 -11.18 -2.28
N PRO A 128 -2.67 -12.50 -2.06
CA PRO A 128 -3.54 -13.35 -2.87
C PRO A 128 -4.99 -12.86 -2.91
N GLY A 129 -5.70 -13.16 -4.00
CA GLY A 129 -7.05 -12.66 -4.24
C GLY A 129 -8.09 -12.97 -3.16
N LYS A 130 -7.96 -14.13 -2.48
CA LYS A 130 -8.89 -14.57 -1.43
C LYS A 130 -8.58 -14.03 -0.04
N THR A 131 -7.56 -13.17 0.09
CA THR A 131 -7.13 -12.63 1.39
C THR A 131 -8.16 -11.65 1.95
N ASN A 132 -8.49 -11.80 3.24
CA ASN A 132 -9.39 -10.91 3.96
C ASN A 132 -8.61 -9.79 4.68
N SER A 133 -9.29 -8.69 4.99
CA SER A 133 -8.72 -7.51 5.65
C SER A 133 -8.11 -7.81 7.03
N ASP A 134 -8.71 -8.72 7.80
CA ASP A 134 -8.25 -9.06 9.15
C ASP A 134 -6.85 -9.69 9.13
N ALA A 135 -6.55 -10.53 8.13
CA ALA A 135 -5.27 -11.23 7.99
C ALA A 135 -4.11 -10.29 7.63
N VAL A 136 -4.38 -9.18 6.94
CA VAL A 136 -3.34 -8.25 6.47
C VAL A 136 -2.98 -7.18 7.49
N PHE A 137 -3.83 -6.96 8.52
CA PHE A 137 -3.69 -5.86 9.46
C PHE A 137 -2.33 -5.81 10.15
N LYS A 138 -1.92 -6.92 10.80
CA LYS A 138 -0.67 -6.97 11.58
C LYS A 138 0.58 -6.85 10.68
N PRO A 139 0.67 -7.58 9.55
CA PRO A 139 1.79 -7.39 8.60
C PRO A 139 1.92 -5.95 8.11
N MET A 140 0.80 -5.31 7.76
CA MET A 140 0.80 -3.92 7.28
C MET A 140 1.20 -2.93 8.37
N LEU A 141 0.78 -3.18 9.61
CA LEU A 141 1.21 -2.36 10.74
C LEU A 141 2.72 -2.48 10.99
N GLY A 142 3.28 -3.69 10.85
CA GLY A 142 4.74 -3.89 10.90
C GLY A 142 5.48 -3.11 9.81
N LYS A 143 4.99 -3.13 8.56
CA LYS A 143 5.57 -2.31 7.47
C LYS A 143 5.48 -0.81 7.77
N LEU A 144 4.34 -0.36 8.30
CA LEU A 144 4.13 1.04 8.68
C LEU A 144 5.14 1.49 9.75
N GLU A 145 5.37 0.66 10.76
CA GLU A 145 6.33 0.95 11.84
C GLU A 145 7.74 1.11 11.31
N THR A 146 8.15 0.26 10.37
CA THR A 146 9.47 0.40 9.71
C THR A 146 9.56 1.71 8.93
N VAL A 147 8.56 1.98 8.08
CA VAL A 147 8.58 3.17 7.20
C VAL A 147 8.53 4.48 7.97
N LEU A 148 7.78 4.53 9.08
CA LEU A 148 7.64 5.71 9.93
C LEU A 148 8.57 5.71 11.15
N THR A 149 9.46 4.73 11.25
CA THR A 149 10.43 4.58 12.35
C THR A 149 9.74 4.64 13.74
N LEU A 150 8.64 3.90 13.89
CA LEU A 150 7.83 3.81 15.11
C LEU A 150 8.38 2.73 16.07
N ASP A 151 9.62 2.95 16.50
CA ASP A 151 10.37 2.07 17.40
C ASP A 151 9.88 2.11 18.86
N SER A 152 9.21 3.18 19.28
CA SER A 152 8.75 3.40 20.66
C SER A 152 7.23 3.52 20.80
N VAL A 153 6.72 3.27 22.01
CA VAL A 153 5.29 3.43 22.35
C VAL A 153 4.89 4.90 22.23
N GLU A 154 5.76 5.82 22.61
CA GLU A 154 5.54 7.26 22.51
C GLU A 154 5.28 7.68 21.07
N LYS A 155 6.10 7.19 20.11
CA LYS A 155 5.90 7.46 18.68
C LYS A 155 4.59 6.85 18.17
N ARG A 156 4.27 5.60 18.54
CA ARG A 156 3.02 4.95 18.14
C ARG A 156 1.78 5.64 18.70
N SER A 157 1.88 6.24 19.89
CA SER A 157 0.78 6.99 20.52
C SER A 157 0.39 8.27 19.77
N ARG A 158 1.25 8.75 18.88
CA ARG A 158 1.00 9.87 17.95
C ARG A 158 0.32 9.43 16.65
N VAL A 159 0.17 8.12 16.43
CA VAL A 159 -0.47 7.57 15.24
C VAL A 159 -1.90 7.16 15.57
N ARG A 160 -2.84 7.81 14.89
CA ARG A 160 -4.27 7.50 14.93
C ARG A 160 -4.64 6.62 13.74
N LEU A 161 -4.73 5.32 13.98
CA LEU A 161 -5.12 4.34 12.97
C LEU A 161 -6.62 4.40 12.70
N ARG A 162 -7.00 4.40 11.43
CA ARG A 162 -8.37 4.37 10.97
C ARG A 162 -8.61 3.17 10.06
N PHE A 163 -9.69 2.44 10.28
CA PHE A 163 -10.00 1.23 9.53
C PHE A 163 -11.49 0.89 9.52
N ASP A 164 -11.92 0.18 8.49
CA ASP A 164 -13.29 -0.29 8.33
C ASP A 164 -13.59 -1.57 9.15
N ALA A 165 -14.82 -2.08 9.03
CA ALA A 165 -15.22 -3.27 9.77
C ALA A 165 -14.40 -4.52 9.43
N GLY A 166 -13.86 -4.64 8.21
CA GLY A 166 -13.10 -5.82 7.80
C GLY A 166 -11.84 -6.01 8.64
N PHE A 167 -11.25 -4.94 9.15
CA PHE A 167 -10.07 -4.99 10.02
C PHE A 167 -10.42 -5.10 11.51
N GLY A 168 -11.63 -4.71 11.91
CA GLY A 168 -12.02 -4.46 13.30
C GLY A 168 -12.30 -5.68 14.17
N THR A 169 -11.55 -6.77 14.00
CA THR A 169 -11.64 -7.91 14.91
C THR A 169 -11.04 -7.58 16.28
N ASP A 170 -11.52 -8.22 17.35
CA ASP A 170 -10.96 -8.01 18.70
C ASP A 170 -9.45 -8.29 18.75
N ALA A 171 -8.99 -9.30 18.00
CA ALA A 171 -7.58 -9.64 17.90
C ALA A 171 -6.73 -8.50 17.30
N ASN A 172 -7.25 -7.78 16.30
CA ASN A 172 -6.55 -6.67 15.66
C ASN A 172 -6.62 -5.39 16.49
N ILE A 173 -7.79 -5.09 17.06
CA ILE A 173 -7.99 -3.95 17.97
C ILE A 173 -7.05 -4.07 19.17
N ASN A 174 -7.07 -5.22 19.85
CA ASN A 174 -6.19 -5.45 20.99
C ASN A 174 -4.73 -5.38 20.57
N TYR A 175 -4.34 -6.01 19.45
CA TYR A 175 -2.97 -5.93 18.96
C TYR A 175 -2.49 -4.48 18.79
N ALA A 176 -3.31 -3.60 18.20
CA ALA A 176 -2.93 -2.20 18.02
C ALA A 176 -2.90 -1.40 19.35
N LEU A 177 -3.91 -1.58 20.22
CA LEU A 177 -3.95 -0.90 21.53
C LEU A 177 -2.76 -1.28 22.41
N TRP A 178 -2.42 -2.57 22.48
CA TRP A 178 -1.27 -3.06 23.26
C TRP A 178 0.07 -2.51 22.78
N ARG A 179 0.17 -2.12 21.51
CA ARG A 179 1.37 -1.48 20.94
C ARG A 179 1.40 0.04 21.14
N GLY A 180 0.33 0.63 21.66
CA GLY A 180 0.24 2.05 21.98
C GLY A 180 -0.44 2.92 20.93
N TYR A 181 -1.08 2.35 19.91
CA TYR A 181 -1.80 3.13 18.91
C TYR A 181 -3.12 3.71 19.43
N ARG A 182 -3.54 4.85 18.88
CA ARG A 182 -4.91 5.35 19.01
C ARG A 182 -5.74 4.87 17.82
N LEU A 183 -7.01 4.51 18.06
CA LEU A 183 -7.84 3.88 17.03
C LEU A 183 -9.13 4.66 16.79
N ILE A 184 -9.52 4.77 15.52
CA ILE A 184 -10.89 5.09 15.09
C ILE A 184 -11.29 4.00 14.09
N GLY A 185 -12.15 3.08 14.48
CA GLY A 185 -12.53 2.00 13.57
C GLY A 185 -13.91 1.45 13.86
N LYS A 186 -14.42 0.69 12.89
CA LYS A 186 -15.67 -0.05 13.05
C LYS A 186 -15.36 -1.47 13.52
N MET A 187 -16.03 -1.93 14.57
CA MET A 187 -15.85 -3.30 15.05
C MET A 187 -16.47 -4.32 14.08
N TYR A 188 -15.77 -5.44 13.89
CA TYR A 188 -16.25 -6.60 13.15
C TYR A 188 -17.26 -7.34 14.01
N ASN A 189 -18.52 -7.35 13.58
CA ASN A 189 -19.58 -8.17 14.16
C ASN A 189 -19.75 -8.01 15.69
N SER A 190 -19.90 -6.76 16.16
CA SER A 190 -20.22 -6.51 17.57
C SER A 190 -21.56 -7.16 17.92
N ARG A 191 -21.55 -8.16 18.83
CA ARG A 191 -22.80 -8.61 19.47
C ARG A 191 -23.43 -7.36 20.10
N ARG A 192 -24.66 -7.02 19.68
CA ARG A 192 -25.43 -5.97 20.35
C ARG A 192 -25.49 -6.33 21.83
N ILE A 193 -25.05 -5.42 22.69
CA ILE A 193 -25.31 -5.51 24.12
C ILE A 193 -26.84 -5.53 24.25
N GLN A 194 -27.39 -6.66 24.70
CA GLN A 194 -28.79 -6.70 25.13
C GLN A 194 -28.86 -5.88 26.41
N LYS A 195 -29.69 -4.83 26.38
CA LYS A 195 -30.01 -4.02 27.55
C LYS A 195 -30.80 -4.84 28.57
#